data_AF-A0A9P5A8L6-F1
#
_entry.id   AF-A0A9P5A8L6-F1
#
_cell.length_a   1.000
_cell.length_b   1.000
_cell.length_c   1.000
_cell.angle_alpha   90.00
_cell.angle_beta   90.00
_cell.angle_gamma   90.00
#
_symmetry.space_group_name_H-M   'P 1'
#
loop_
_entity.id
_entity.type
_entity.pdbx_description
1 polymer ?
#
loop_
_entity_poly.entity_id
_entity_poly.type
_entity_poly.pdbx_seq_one_letter_code
_entity_poly.pdbx_strand_id
1 'polypeptide(L)'
;MTSITDLSSSAEIITTSTAAETTTSDAPTTTAAETSAPSGLFLNPSFDEPNDRGDYDGYPLTRSDTVSPGSVGTSSDIAHTGSHSAYWSVTSTSQNGQIKQQVSLGQSQVYTLSYWHYMDEDDQPQALDTCYIGVTQEATDGLTSSFPDFFMLTTPLPLKTWTYHMITFNSVDVSPAIMEISVSCYVNAGSGIKVAIDDIQLSK
;
A
#
# COMPACT_ATOMS: atom_id res chain seq x y z
N MET A 1 -16.46 -35.77 68.54
CA MET A 1 -16.31 -34.32 68.82
C MET A 1 -17.67 -33.74 69.15
N THR A 2 -17.68 -32.76 70.05
CA THR A 2 -18.76 -32.29 70.91
C THR A 2 -19.83 -31.45 70.17
N SER A 3 -21.06 -31.96 70.14
CA SER A 3 -22.37 -31.40 70.53
C SER A 3 -22.78 -29.90 70.38
N ILE A 4 -24.10 -29.76 70.13
CA ILE A 4 -25.13 -28.72 70.45
C ILE A 4 -25.39 -27.46 69.57
N THR A 5 -26.56 -27.52 68.90
CA THR A 5 -27.75 -26.61 68.91
C THR A 5 -27.70 -25.12 68.57
N ASP A 6 -28.74 -24.78 67.80
CA ASP A 6 -29.74 -23.72 67.99
C ASP A 6 -29.70 -22.49 67.08
N LEU A 7 -30.79 -22.40 66.31
CA LEU A 7 -31.38 -21.21 65.74
C LEU A 7 -31.94 -20.33 66.86
N SER A 8 -31.73 -19.01 66.74
CA SER A 8 -32.49 -17.99 67.48
C SER A 8 -32.42 -16.71 66.62
N SER A 9 -33.51 -16.31 65.97
CA SER A 9 -34.51 -15.31 66.42
C SER A 9 -33.92 -13.90 66.55
N SER A 10 -34.58 -12.78 66.23
CA SER A 10 -35.91 -12.46 65.72
C SER A 10 -35.83 -11.02 65.20
N ALA A 11 -36.87 -10.62 64.46
CA ALA A 11 -37.08 -9.30 63.86
C ALA A 11 -36.91 -8.10 64.83
N GLU A 12 -36.61 -6.91 64.30
CA GLU A 12 -37.63 -5.86 64.02
C GLU A 12 -37.04 -4.63 63.31
N ILE A 13 -37.93 -4.01 62.53
CA ILE A 13 -37.81 -2.82 61.68
C ILE A 13 -37.94 -1.56 62.55
N ILE A 14 -37.29 -0.42 62.24
CA ILE A 14 -37.88 0.94 62.00
C ILE A 14 -36.80 1.87 61.38
N THR A 15 -37.20 2.54 60.30
CA THR A 15 -36.63 3.65 59.50
C THR A 15 -36.22 4.92 60.26
N THR A 16 -35.18 5.65 59.80
CA THR A 16 -35.31 6.98 59.14
C THR A 16 -33.97 7.56 58.62
N SER A 17 -34.14 8.48 57.67
CA SER A 17 -33.20 9.11 56.72
C SER A 17 -32.18 10.09 57.32
N THR A 18 -30.96 10.10 56.75
CA THR A 18 -30.19 11.35 56.56
C THR A 18 -29.52 11.31 55.19
N ALA A 19 -29.81 12.31 54.36
CA ALA A 19 -29.19 12.55 53.07
C ALA A 19 -27.72 12.95 53.23
N ALA A 20 -26.85 12.32 52.46
CA ALA A 20 -25.55 12.86 52.09
C ALA A 20 -25.43 12.70 50.56
N GLU A 21 -25.39 13.84 49.88
CA GLU A 21 -25.08 13.93 48.46
C GLU A 21 -23.65 13.46 48.22
N THR A 22 -23.50 12.38 47.46
CA THR A 22 -22.23 12.04 46.82
C THR A 22 -22.49 12.03 45.32
N THR A 23 -22.13 13.13 44.67
CA THR A 23 -22.07 13.23 43.21
C THR A 23 -20.94 12.34 42.69
N THR A 24 -21.26 11.12 42.32
CA THR A 24 -20.39 10.31 41.44
C THR A 24 -20.97 10.41 40.05
N SER A 25 -20.50 11.39 39.29
CA SER A 25 -20.74 11.47 37.85
C SER A 25 -19.88 10.40 37.20
N ASP A 26 -20.46 9.23 36.92
CA ASP A 26 -19.89 8.29 35.95
C ASP A 26 -19.88 8.98 34.58
N ALA A 27 -18.75 9.61 34.26
CA ALA A 27 -18.49 10.07 32.92
C ALA A 27 -18.46 8.82 32.01
N PRO A 28 -19.20 8.81 30.90
CA PRO A 28 -19.07 7.73 29.94
C PRO A 28 -17.62 7.72 29.46
N THR A 29 -16.92 6.61 29.71
CA THR A 29 -15.62 6.38 29.10
C THR A 29 -15.89 6.14 27.61
N THR A 30 -15.83 7.20 26.81
CA THR A 30 -15.78 7.08 25.36
C THR A 30 -14.44 6.44 25.02
N THR A 31 -14.42 5.12 24.83
CA THR A 31 -13.37 4.48 24.07
C THR A 31 -13.43 5.10 22.68
N ALA A 32 -12.48 5.97 22.34
CA ALA A 32 -12.31 6.39 20.96
C ALA A 32 -12.09 5.10 20.18
N ALA A 33 -13.04 4.74 19.31
CA ALA A 33 -12.75 3.76 18.28
C ALA A 33 -11.53 4.31 17.56
N GLU A 34 -10.43 3.55 17.53
CA GLU A 34 -9.35 3.86 16.61
C GLU A 34 -10.00 3.89 15.23
N THR A 35 -10.12 5.10 14.68
CA THR A 35 -10.66 5.28 13.34
C THR A 35 -9.81 4.39 12.45
N SER A 36 -10.41 3.31 11.93
CA SER A 36 -9.73 2.40 11.03
C SER A 36 -9.06 3.25 9.97
N ALA A 37 -7.74 3.18 9.90
CA ALA A 37 -7.01 4.02 8.99
C ALA A 37 -7.48 3.75 7.55
N PRO A 38 -7.48 4.78 6.67
CA PRO A 38 -7.89 4.58 5.30
C PRO A 38 -7.00 3.53 4.63
N SER A 39 -7.63 2.46 4.16
CA SER A 39 -7.04 1.45 3.27
C SER A 39 -7.40 1.79 1.83
N GLY A 40 -6.55 1.41 0.86
CA GLY A 40 -6.80 1.67 -0.55
C GLY A 40 -6.59 3.14 -0.92
N LEU A 41 -5.48 3.73 -0.47
CA LEU A 41 -5.10 5.10 -0.84
C LEU A 41 -4.73 5.23 -2.33
N PHE A 42 -4.45 4.11 -3.00
CA PHE A 42 -4.15 4.05 -4.42
C PHE A 42 -5.44 3.83 -5.21
N LEU A 43 -5.74 4.70 -6.18
CA LEU A 43 -6.93 4.61 -7.04
C LEU A 43 -6.64 3.83 -8.32
N ASN A 44 -7.65 3.11 -8.81
CA ASN A 44 -7.57 2.18 -9.94
C ASN A 44 -6.38 1.20 -9.86
N PRO A 45 -6.26 0.45 -8.75
CA PRO A 45 -5.07 -0.36 -8.48
C PRO A 45 -4.91 -1.58 -9.37
N SER A 46 -5.99 -2.03 -10.03
CA SER A 46 -6.00 -3.18 -10.96
C SER A 46 -6.07 -2.78 -12.44
N PHE A 47 -6.09 -1.48 -12.75
CA PHE A 47 -6.18 -0.96 -14.12
C PHE A 47 -7.45 -1.37 -14.90
N ASP A 48 -8.45 -1.96 -14.24
CA ASP A 48 -9.71 -2.39 -14.83
C ASP A 48 -10.83 -1.34 -14.78
N GLU A 49 -10.56 -0.16 -14.23
CA GLU A 49 -11.54 0.93 -14.27
C GLU A 49 -11.28 1.80 -15.51
N PRO A 50 -12.26 1.95 -16.42
CA PRO A 50 -12.13 2.84 -17.55
C PRO A 50 -12.18 4.31 -17.09
N ASN A 51 -11.48 5.18 -17.80
CA ASN A 51 -11.59 6.62 -17.61
C ASN A 51 -12.95 7.17 -18.13
N ASP A 52 -13.17 8.48 -18.00
CA ASP A 52 -14.40 9.15 -18.46
C ASP A 52 -14.69 9.00 -19.97
N ARG A 53 -13.70 8.56 -20.77
CA ARG A 53 -13.83 8.31 -22.21
C ARG A 53 -14.08 6.82 -22.52
N GLY A 54 -14.03 5.95 -21.53
CA GLY A 54 -14.14 4.50 -21.70
C GLY A 54 -12.81 3.78 -21.94
N ASP A 55 -11.68 4.49 -21.89
CA ASP A 55 -10.36 3.90 -22.13
C ASP A 55 -9.75 3.34 -20.83
N TYR A 56 -9.07 2.20 -20.91
CA TYR A 56 -8.40 1.55 -19.78
C TYR A 56 -6.94 2.02 -19.68
N ASP A 57 -6.74 3.28 -19.35
CA ASP A 57 -5.42 3.94 -19.27
C ASP A 57 -4.84 4.02 -17.84
N GLY A 58 -5.54 3.44 -16.86
CA GLY A 58 -5.13 3.49 -15.45
C GLY A 58 -5.41 4.84 -14.78
N TYR A 59 -6.17 5.76 -15.39
CA TYR A 59 -6.59 7.00 -14.72
C TYR A 59 -7.14 6.71 -13.31
N PRO A 60 -6.78 7.49 -12.26
CA PRO A 60 -6.07 8.78 -12.30
C PRO A 60 -4.53 8.69 -12.27
N LEU A 61 -3.94 7.53 -12.53
CA LEU A 61 -2.48 7.39 -12.65
C LEU A 61 -1.96 8.19 -13.84
N THR A 62 -0.90 8.94 -13.61
CA THR A 62 -0.17 9.65 -14.67
C THR A 62 1.01 8.80 -15.12
N ARG A 63 1.15 8.59 -16.42
CA ARG A 63 2.31 7.93 -17.01
C ARG A 63 3.37 8.94 -17.36
N SER A 64 4.62 8.60 -17.10
CA SER A 64 5.78 9.40 -17.48
C SER A 64 6.88 8.48 -17.96
N ASP A 65 7.55 8.87 -19.03
CA ASP A 65 8.75 8.21 -19.52
C ASP A 65 9.87 9.23 -19.60
N THR A 66 11.08 8.81 -19.22
CA THR A 66 12.29 9.57 -19.53
C THR A 66 13.07 8.88 -20.65
N VAL A 67 13.78 9.69 -21.44
CA VAL A 67 14.62 9.29 -22.58
C VAL A 67 13.84 8.84 -23.83
N SER A 68 12.88 7.93 -23.71
CA SER A 68 12.05 7.48 -24.84
C SER A 68 10.59 7.27 -24.41
N PRO A 69 9.62 7.92 -25.08
CA PRO A 69 8.21 7.72 -24.78
C PRO A 69 7.73 6.32 -25.17
N GLY A 70 6.71 5.81 -24.46
CA GLY A 70 6.03 4.55 -24.73
C GLY A 70 6.59 3.34 -23.98
N SER A 71 7.41 3.54 -22.94
CA SER A 71 7.95 2.42 -22.16
C SER A 71 6.97 1.87 -21.14
N VAL A 72 5.90 2.61 -20.82
CA VAL A 72 4.79 2.18 -19.95
C VAL A 72 3.42 2.32 -20.64
N GLY A 73 2.59 1.29 -20.49
CA GLY A 73 1.26 1.14 -21.07
C GLY A 73 0.27 0.40 -20.15
N THR A 74 -0.90 0.05 -20.67
CA THR A 74 -1.79 -0.98 -20.08
C THR A 74 -1.71 -2.22 -20.96
N SER A 75 -1.70 -3.41 -20.36
CA SER A 75 -1.92 -4.68 -21.07
C SER A 75 -3.35 -5.16 -20.84
N SER A 76 -3.97 -5.79 -21.85
CA SER A 76 -5.23 -6.54 -21.71
C SER A 76 -5.05 -8.06 -21.71
N ASP A 77 -3.81 -8.52 -21.95
CA ASP A 77 -3.50 -9.94 -22.13
C ASP A 77 -2.80 -10.55 -20.90
N ILE A 78 -2.33 -9.69 -19.99
CA ILE A 78 -1.60 -10.05 -18.78
C ILE A 78 -2.23 -9.28 -17.62
N ALA A 79 -2.84 -10.01 -16.70
CA ALA A 79 -3.46 -9.45 -15.49
C ALA A 79 -3.34 -10.47 -14.34
N HIS A 80 -3.20 -9.98 -13.11
CA HIS A 80 -3.21 -10.82 -11.91
C HIS A 80 -4.65 -11.02 -11.45
N THR A 81 -5.43 -9.94 -11.41
CA THR A 81 -6.88 -9.98 -11.28
C THR A 81 -7.54 -9.22 -12.43
N GLY A 82 -8.82 -9.50 -12.69
CA GLY A 82 -9.55 -8.80 -13.75
C GLY A 82 -9.01 -9.08 -15.16
N SER A 83 -8.77 -8.04 -15.95
CA SER A 83 -8.39 -8.14 -17.36
C SER A 83 -7.26 -7.20 -17.78
N HIS A 84 -6.82 -6.30 -16.91
CA HIS A 84 -5.80 -5.33 -17.25
C HIS A 84 -4.68 -5.28 -16.21
N SER A 85 -3.54 -4.72 -16.60
CA SER A 85 -2.45 -4.36 -15.69
C SER A 85 -1.67 -3.18 -16.26
N ALA A 86 -0.89 -2.49 -15.43
CA ALA A 86 0.18 -1.67 -15.98
C ALA A 86 1.25 -2.57 -16.58
N TYR A 87 1.84 -2.12 -17.70
CA TYR A 87 2.79 -2.91 -18.45
C TYR A 87 3.95 -2.06 -18.93
N TRP A 88 5.16 -2.49 -18.62
CA TRP A 88 6.40 -1.87 -19.03
C TRP A 88 7.08 -2.73 -20.08
N SER A 89 7.60 -2.07 -21.12
CA SER A 89 8.48 -2.66 -22.12
C SER A 89 9.74 -1.81 -22.22
N VAL A 90 10.66 -2.03 -21.29
CA VAL A 90 11.96 -1.36 -21.25
C VAL A 90 12.87 -2.08 -22.24
N THR A 91 13.19 -1.43 -23.36
CA THR A 91 13.91 -2.04 -24.50
C THR A 91 15.33 -1.52 -24.66
N SER A 92 15.69 -0.47 -23.94
CA SER A 92 17.02 0.12 -23.97
C SER A 92 17.48 0.50 -22.58
N THR A 93 18.77 0.30 -22.31
CA THR A 93 19.47 0.89 -21.17
C THR A 93 19.24 2.41 -21.20
N SER A 94 18.73 3.01 -20.12
CA SER A 94 18.30 4.42 -19.97
C SER A 94 16.81 4.75 -20.15
N GLN A 95 15.95 3.81 -20.55
CA GLN A 95 14.51 3.99 -20.41
C GLN A 95 14.10 3.85 -18.95
N ASN A 96 13.30 4.80 -18.47
CA ASN A 96 12.69 4.77 -17.15
C ASN A 96 11.23 5.20 -17.31
N GLY A 97 10.36 4.18 -17.27
CA GLY A 97 8.92 4.32 -17.36
C GLY A 97 8.29 4.28 -15.98
N GLN A 98 7.32 5.15 -15.76
CA GLN A 98 6.81 5.46 -14.43
C GLN A 98 5.30 5.63 -14.45
N ILE A 99 4.64 5.17 -13.40
CA ILE A 99 3.29 5.57 -13.04
C ILE A 99 3.34 6.39 -11.75
N LYS A 100 2.56 7.47 -11.69
CA LYS A 100 2.52 8.39 -10.56
C LYS A 100 1.08 8.65 -10.12
N GLN A 101 0.87 8.75 -8.81
CA GLN A 101 -0.40 9.19 -8.24
C GLN A 101 -0.17 10.00 -6.98
N GLN A 102 -0.91 11.10 -6.86
CA GLN A 102 -0.95 11.86 -5.61
C GLN A 102 -1.79 11.08 -4.59
N VAL A 103 -1.21 10.85 -3.41
CA VAL A 103 -1.84 10.18 -2.29
C VAL A 103 -1.77 11.07 -1.04
N SER A 104 -2.76 10.92 -0.17
CA SER A 104 -2.82 11.66 1.09
C SER A 104 -2.33 10.76 2.23
N LEU A 105 -1.03 10.85 2.52
CA LEU A 105 -0.39 10.19 3.66
C LEU A 105 -0.54 11.08 4.91
N GLY A 106 -0.72 10.52 6.10
CA GLY A 106 -0.54 11.26 7.34
C GLY A 106 0.95 11.46 7.61
N GLN A 107 1.35 12.58 8.22
CA GLN A 107 2.75 12.84 8.55
C GLN A 107 3.28 11.83 9.59
N SER A 108 4.51 11.35 9.37
CA SER A 108 5.24 10.44 10.28
C SER A 108 4.50 9.15 10.62
N GLN A 109 3.65 8.67 9.72
CA GLN A 109 2.92 7.41 9.89
C GLN A 109 3.66 6.28 9.17
N VAL A 110 3.43 5.06 9.64
CA VAL A 110 3.89 3.85 8.94
C VAL A 110 2.80 3.44 7.94
N TYR A 111 3.23 3.04 6.75
CA TYR A 111 2.39 2.56 5.66
C TYR A 111 2.97 1.28 5.08
N THR A 112 2.09 0.40 4.60
CA THR A 112 2.43 -0.77 3.79
C THR A 112 1.97 -0.55 2.35
N LEU A 113 2.91 -0.67 1.42
CA LEU A 113 2.65 -0.78 -0.01
C LEU A 113 2.85 -2.25 -0.43
N SER A 114 1.91 -2.79 -1.19
CA SER A 114 2.08 -4.07 -1.86
C SER A 114 1.63 -4.01 -3.32
N TYR A 115 2.15 -4.92 -4.12
CA TYR A 115 1.78 -5.09 -5.52
C TYR A 115 2.18 -6.49 -6.00
N TRP A 116 1.61 -6.93 -7.12
CA TRP A 116 2.04 -8.11 -7.83
C TRP A 116 2.81 -7.70 -9.09
N HIS A 117 3.86 -8.44 -9.45
CA HIS A 117 4.52 -8.27 -10.74
C HIS A 117 4.61 -9.57 -11.53
N TYR A 118 4.71 -9.46 -12.84
CA TYR A 118 4.88 -10.57 -13.79
C TYR A 118 6.01 -10.25 -14.76
N MET A 119 7.01 -11.12 -14.83
CA MET A 119 8.12 -10.99 -15.79
C MET A 119 7.69 -11.63 -17.11
N ASP A 120 7.38 -10.81 -18.11
CA ASP A 120 6.90 -11.26 -19.43
C ASP A 120 8.07 -11.59 -20.38
N GLU A 121 9.04 -12.34 -19.89
CA GLU A 121 10.19 -12.79 -20.67
C GLU A 121 10.11 -14.30 -20.89
N ASP A 122 10.51 -14.75 -22.09
CA ASP A 122 10.51 -16.17 -22.45
C ASP A 122 11.79 -16.89 -21.97
N ASP A 123 12.89 -16.14 -21.87
CA ASP A 123 14.21 -16.60 -21.41
C ASP A 123 14.76 -15.62 -20.36
N GLN A 124 15.70 -16.08 -19.53
CA GLN A 124 16.37 -15.21 -18.53
C GLN A 124 17.15 -14.11 -19.25
N PRO A 125 16.79 -12.82 -19.06
CA PRO A 125 17.55 -11.74 -19.66
C PRO A 125 18.99 -11.73 -19.15
N GLN A 126 19.91 -11.32 -20.03
CA GLN A 126 21.31 -11.17 -19.67
C GLN A 126 21.54 -9.82 -18.99
N ALA A 127 22.47 -9.74 -18.03
CA ALA A 127 22.87 -8.50 -17.36
C ALA A 127 21.72 -7.73 -16.66
N LEU A 128 20.86 -8.50 -16.00
CA LEU A 128 19.75 -8.03 -15.15
C LEU A 128 20.17 -7.28 -13.88
N ASP A 129 21.45 -7.33 -13.52
CA ASP A 129 22.02 -6.71 -12.32
C ASP A 129 21.85 -5.18 -12.29
N THR A 130 21.34 -4.62 -13.38
CA THR A 130 21.09 -3.18 -13.55
C THR A 130 19.62 -2.82 -13.72
N CYS A 131 18.70 -3.79 -13.64
CA CYS A 131 17.27 -3.57 -13.72
C CYS A 131 16.59 -3.62 -12.34
N TYR A 132 15.63 -2.72 -12.12
CA TYR A 132 14.95 -2.57 -10.84
C TYR A 132 13.49 -2.16 -11.03
N ILE A 133 12.69 -2.56 -10.06
CA ILE A 133 11.40 -1.92 -9.77
C ILE A 133 11.66 -0.96 -8.61
N GLY A 134 11.37 0.33 -8.80
CA GLY A 134 11.62 1.38 -7.81
C GLY A 134 10.32 2.02 -7.34
N VAL A 135 10.26 2.32 -6.04
CA VAL A 135 9.18 3.09 -5.42
C VAL A 135 9.76 4.37 -4.83
N THR A 136 9.20 5.53 -5.19
CA THR A 136 9.64 6.83 -4.69
C THR A 136 8.46 7.66 -4.16
N GLN A 137 8.80 8.58 -3.25
CA GLN A 137 7.88 9.51 -2.62
C GLN A 137 8.39 10.94 -2.82
N GLU A 138 7.56 11.79 -3.40
CA GLU A 138 7.85 13.20 -3.57
C GLU A 138 6.78 14.02 -2.86
N ALA A 139 7.15 14.84 -1.89
CA ALA A 139 6.22 15.79 -1.30
C ALA A 139 5.76 16.78 -2.38
N THR A 140 4.52 17.26 -2.29
CA THR A 140 3.97 18.19 -3.29
C THR A 140 4.67 19.55 -3.37
N ASP A 141 5.55 19.85 -2.41
CA ASP A 141 6.42 21.04 -2.40
C ASP A 141 7.73 20.85 -3.18
N GLY A 142 7.92 19.66 -3.79
CA GLY A 142 9.12 19.30 -4.55
C GLY A 142 10.26 18.75 -3.68
N LEU A 143 10.05 18.58 -2.38
CA LEU A 143 11.00 17.86 -1.53
C LEU A 143 10.84 16.35 -1.76
N THR A 144 11.89 15.72 -2.30
CA THR A 144 11.91 14.27 -2.45
C THR A 144 12.40 13.62 -1.16
N SER A 145 11.57 12.76 -0.57
CA SER A 145 12.06 11.77 0.39
C SER A 145 12.11 10.44 -0.34
N SER A 146 13.30 10.04 -0.79
CA SER A 146 13.44 8.70 -1.34
C SER A 146 13.49 7.72 -0.15
N PHE A 147 12.54 6.78 -0.13
CA PHE A 147 12.76 5.48 0.49
C PHE A 147 13.05 4.50 -0.67
N PRO A 148 14.24 4.57 -1.31
CA PRO A 148 14.45 3.80 -2.51
C PRO A 148 14.83 2.38 -2.08
N ASP A 149 13.84 1.58 -1.73
CA ASP A 149 13.99 0.14 -1.95
C ASP A 149 13.83 -0.07 -3.46
N PHE A 150 14.95 0.10 -4.15
CA PHE A 150 15.12 -0.49 -5.46
C PHE A 150 15.12 -1.99 -5.26
N PHE A 151 14.02 -2.64 -5.62
CA PHE A 151 13.97 -4.08 -5.67
C PHE A 151 14.81 -4.52 -6.85
N MET A 152 16.09 -4.78 -6.59
CA MET A 152 16.94 -5.42 -7.58
C MET A 152 16.26 -6.71 -7.99
N LEU A 153 16.09 -6.87 -9.30
CA LEU A 153 15.53 -8.08 -9.85
C LEU A 153 16.52 -9.23 -9.64
N THR A 154 16.17 -10.15 -8.75
CA THR A 154 17.05 -11.26 -8.36
C THR A 154 17.13 -12.30 -9.48
N THR A 155 18.32 -12.86 -9.69
CA THR A 155 18.53 -13.94 -10.67
C THR A 155 18.53 -15.30 -9.94
N PRO A 156 17.80 -16.32 -10.44
CA PRO A 156 16.94 -16.28 -11.62
C PRO A 156 15.62 -15.52 -11.38
N LEU A 157 15.14 -14.81 -12.41
CA LEU A 157 13.83 -14.17 -12.37
C LEU A 157 12.71 -15.22 -12.39
N PRO A 158 11.59 -14.99 -11.67
CA PRO A 158 10.39 -15.81 -11.77
C PRO A 158 9.63 -15.49 -13.08
N LEU A 159 10.12 -16.02 -14.19
CA LEU A 159 9.51 -15.80 -15.51
C LEU A 159 8.08 -16.32 -15.56
N LYS A 160 7.23 -15.57 -16.27
CA LYS A 160 5.83 -15.92 -16.53
C LYS A 160 5.02 -16.28 -15.27
N THR A 161 5.39 -15.72 -14.11
CA THR A 161 4.79 -16.02 -12.82
C THR A 161 4.51 -14.73 -12.05
N TRP A 162 3.29 -14.60 -11.53
CA TRP A 162 2.93 -13.51 -10.64
C TRP A 162 3.63 -13.64 -9.29
N THR A 163 4.38 -12.61 -8.92
CA THR A 163 5.17 -12.55 -7.68
C THR A 163 4.72 -11.38 -6.82
N TYR A 164 4.36 -11.67 -5.58
CA TYR A 164 3.91 -10.69 -4.60
C TYR A 164 5.09 -9.96 -3.96
N HIS A 165 4.97 -8.63 -3.85
CA HIS A 165 5.92 -7.78 -3.14
C HIS A 165 5.20 -6.91 -2.12
N MET A 166 5.87 -6.67 -1.00
CA MET A 166 5.35 -5.87 0.09
C MET A 166 6.50 -5.13 0.77
N ILE A 167 6.28 -3.85 1.04
CA ILE A 167 7.21 -2.98 1.72
C ILE A 167 6.48 -2.13 2.75
N THR A 168 7.15 -1.87 3.86
CA THR A 168 6.68 -0.95 4.89
C THR A 168 7.62 0.25 4.95
N PHE A 169 7.06 1.46 4.96
CA PHE A 169 7.82 2.70 5.01
C PHE A 169 7.17 3.70 5.97
N ASN A 170 7.91 4.73 6.36
CA ASN A 170 7.38 5.84 7.14
C ASN A 170 7.30 7.11 6.27
N SER A 171 6.16 7.80 6.30
CA SER A 171 5.87 9.02 5.53
C SER A 171 6.47 10.30 6.14
N VAL A 172 7.72 10.24 6.60
CA VAL A 172 8.40 11.36 7.28
C VAL A 172 8.37 12.61 6.38
N ASP A 173 7.66 13.65 6.84
CA ASP A 173 7.59 14.99 6.24
C ASP A 173 7.15 15.08 4.76
N VAL A 174 6.44 14.07 4.23
CA VAL A 174 5.99 14.03 2.82
C VAL A 174 4.47 13.97 2.65
N SER A 175 3.73 14.86 3.31
CA SER A 175 2.26 14.89 3.24
C SER A 175 1.71 16.21 2.68
N PRO A 176 0.92 16.21 1.59
CA PRO A 176 0.63 15.07 0.70
C PRO A 176 1.85 14.68 -0.16
N ALA A 177 1.83 13.45 -0.69
CA ALA A 177 2.90 12.90 -1.52
C ALA A 177 2.41 12.50 -2.90
N ILE A 178 3.29 12.57 -3.88
CA ILE A 178 3.22 11.82 -5.12
C ILE A 178 3.97 10.51 -4.88
N MET A 179 3.25 9.39 -4.95
CA MET A 179 3.84 8.06 -5.01
C MET A 179 4.13 7.73 -6.47
N GLU A 180 5.32 7.21 -6.72
CA GLU A 180 5.75 6.77 -8.04
C GLU A 180 6.24 5.33 -7.98
N ILE A 181 5.78 4.52 -8.94
CA ILE A 181 6.31 3.19 -9.22
C ILE A 181 6.97 3.26 -10.59
N SER A 182 8.21 2.80 -10.65
CA SER A 182 9.05 2.85 -11.85
C SER A 182 9.64 1.48 -12.16
N VAL A 183 9.77 1.17 -13.44
CA VAL A 183 10.58 0.05 -13.92
C VAL A 183 11.67 0.64 -14.80
N SER A 184 12.90 0.23 -14.55
CA SER A 184 14.05 0.86 -15.16
C SER A 184 15.22 -0.09 -15.25
N CYS A 185 16.03 0.12 -16.28
CA CYS A 185 17.26 -0.63 -16.50
C CYS A 185 18.40 0.33 -16.81
N TYR A 186 19.49 0.19 -16.06
CA TYR A 186 20.72 0.93 -16.27
C TYR A 186 21.67 0.20 -17.23
N VAL A 187 22.87 0.75 -17.39
CA VAL A 187 23.89 0.33 -18.37
C VAL A 187 24.05 -1.19 -18.41
N ASN A 188 24.16 -1.75 -19.62
CA ASN A 188 24.37 -3.17 -19.91
C ASN A 188 23.18 -4.13 -19.76
N ALA A 189 21.95 -3.68 -19.50
CA ALA A 189 20.74 -4.55 -19.39
C ALA A 189 20.34 -5.37 -20.64
N GLY A 190 21.22 -5.51 -21.64
CA GLY A 190 20.98 -6.32 -22.84
C GLY A 190 19.76 -5.83 -23.62
N SER A 191 18.76 -6.70 -23.78
CA SER A 191 17.48 -6.42 -24.43
C SER A 191 16.49 -5.63 -23.57
N GLY A 192 16.85 -5.35 -22.31
CA GLY A 192 15.95 -4.78 -21.31
C GLY A 192 14.99 -5.83 -20.73
N ILE A 193 13.82 -5.38 -20.24
CA ILE A 193 12.81 -6.22 -19.58
C ILE A 193 11.38 -5.79 -19.91
N LYS A 194 10.49 -6.77 -19.91
CA LYS A 194 9.05 -6.60 -19.92
C LYS A 194 8.45 -7.02 -18.59
N VAL A 195 7.70 -6.12 -17.98
CA VAL A 195 7.13 -6.32 -16.64
C VAL A 195 5.70 -5.86 -16.63
N ALA A 196 4.79 -6.69 -16.11
CA ALA A 196 3.44 -6.27 -15.75
C ALA A 196 3.40 -6.01 -14.23
N ILE A 197 2.70 -4.97 -13.78
CA ILE A 197 2.41 -4.70 -12.36
C ILE A 197 0.92 -4.52 -12.19
N ASP A 198 0.38 -5.14 -11.14
CA ASP A 198 -1.05 -5.19 -10.88
C ASP A 198 -1.36 -5.20 -9.37
N ASP A 199 -2.61 -4.96 -9.02
CA ASP A 199 -3.16 -4.99 -7.66
C ASP A 199 -2.35 -4.16 -6.65
N ILE A 200 -2.10 -2.89 -6.96
CA ILE A 200 -1.34 -1.99 -6.10
C ILE A 200 -2.15 -1.62 -4.86
N GLN A 201 -1.69 -1.97 -3.67
CA GLN A 201 -2.37 -1.63 -2.42
C GLN A 201 -1.50 -0.74 -1.55
N LEU A 202 -2.09 0.35 -1.04
CA LEU A 202 -1.46 1.24 -0.08
C LEU A 202 -2.39 1.43 1.13
N SER A 203 -1.92 1.01 2.30
CA SER A 203 -2.64 1.08 3.56
C SER A 203 -1.73 1.52 4.71
N LYS A 204 -2.31 2.14 5.73
CA LYS A 204 -1.59 2.49 6.96
C LYS A 204 -1.42 1.27 7.87
#